data_AF-A0A953ENV1-F1
#
_entry.id   AF-A0A953ENV1-F1
#
_cell.length_a   1.000
_cell.length_b   1.000
_cell.length_c   1.000
_cell.angle_alpha   90.00
_cell.angle_beta   90.00
_cell.angle_gamma   90.00
#
_symmetry.space_group_name_H-M   'P 1'
#
loop_
_entity.id
_entity.type
_entity.pdbx_description
1 polymer ?
#
loop_
_entity_poly.entity_id
_entity_poly.type
_entity_poly.pdbx_seq_one_letter_code
_entity_poly.pdbx_strand_id
1 'polypeptide(L)'
;MATSHHEIVATARGKALDIAFDNDSFTNPHVARALSALVQLRVSDQASFGYNEDIRIVTWDKRIKGLDDALLTRVPLEYLTLAEWLKYLAPECLEQANHQLSPA
;
A
#
# COMPACT_ATOMS: atom_id res chain seq x y z
N MET A 1 4.50 18.73 5.17
CA MET A 1 5.75 17.97 5.33
C MET A 1 5.51 16.62 4.71
N ALA A 2 6.08 16.34 3.55
CA ALA A 2 5.98 15.03 2.94
C ALA A 2 7.02 14.14 3.63
N THR A 3 6.58 13.22 4.47
CA THR A 3 7.44 12.14 4.97
C THR A 3 8.02 11.45 3.74
N SER A 4 9.33 11.56 3.54
CA SER A 4 9.97 11.08 2.31
C SER A 4 9.74 9.57 2.24
N HIS A 5 8.94 9.09 1.28
CA HIS A 5 8.71 7.65 1.06
C HIS A 5 10.04 6.85 1.05
N HIS A 6 11.13 7.49 0.62
CA HIS A 6 12.50 6.99 0.73
C HIS A 6 12.94 6.62 2.14
N GLU A 7 12.69 7.45 3.14
CA GLU A 7 13.11 7.19 4.53
C GLU A 7 12.34 6.02 5.13
N ILE A 8 11.04 5.91 4.80
CA ILE A 8 10.19 4.78 5.20
C ILE A 8 10.74 3.48 4.61
N VAL A 9 10.98 3.45 3.29
CA VAL A 9 11.50 2.27 2.59
C VAL A 9 12.89 1.89 3.09
N ALA A 10 13.79 2.86 3.28
CA ALA A 10 15.14 2.63 3.76
C ALA A 10 15.17 2.04 5.18
N THR A 11 14.29 2.53 6.07
CA THR A 11 14.19 2.02 7.46
C THR A 11 13.56 0.63 7.53
N ALA A 12 12.76 0.25 6.53
CA ALA A 12 12.06 -1.03 6.45
C ALA A 12 12.87 -2.14 5.73
N ARG A 13 14.11 -1.90 5.32
CA ARG A 13 14.96 -2.91 4.64
C ARG A 13 15.13 -4.17 5.52
N GLY A 14 15.08 -5.35 4.89
CA GLY A 14 15.21 -6.64 5.59
C GLY A 14 14.04 -6.98 6.53
N LYS A 15 12.88 -6.33 6.35
CA LYS A 15 11.66 -6.54 7.15
C LYS A 15 10.45 -6.64 6.24
N ALA A 16 9.45 -7.42 6.64
CA ALA A 16 8.13 -7.37 6.01
C ALA A 16 7.54 -5.95 6.14
N LEU A 17 6.89 -5.49 5.08
CA LEU A 17 6.27 -4.16 5.03
C LEU A 17 4.76 -4.31 4.94
N ASP A 18 4.09 -4.04 6.07
CA ASP A 18 2.63 -3.96 6.14
C ASP A 18 2.21 -2.50 5.98
N ILE A 19 1.43 -2.22 4.94
CA ILE A 19 0.99 -0.87 4.60
C ILE A 19 -0.52 -0.79 4.83
N ALA A 20 -0.95 0.09 5.72
CA ALA A 20 -2.35 0.36 5.99
C ALA A 20 -2.69 1.78 5.52
N PHE A 21 -3.71 1.90 4.68
CA PHE A 21 -4.34 3.17 4.32
C PHE A 21 -5.83 3.09 4.62
N ASP A 22 -6.42 4.24 4.90
CA ASP A 22 -7.88 4.36 5.06
C ASP A 22 -8.62 3.75 3.86
N ASN A 23 -9.85 3.31 4.10
CA ASN A 23 -10.63 2.58 3.10
C ASN A 23 -10.98 3.41 1.85
N ASP A 24 -10.77 4.72 1.87
CA ASP A 24 -10.89 5.55 0.67
C ASP A 24 -9.75 5.30 -0.33
N SER A 25 -8.65 4.65 0.06
CA SER A 25 -7.57 4.24 -0.85
C SER A 25 -8.00 3.37 -2.03
N PHE A 26 -9.13 2.66 -1.91
CA PHE A 26 -9.71 1.85 -3.00
C PHE A 26 -10.52 2.67 -4.01
N THR A 27 -10.89 3.90 -3.65
CA THR A 27 -11.82 4.77 -4.41
C THR A 27 -11.27 6.16 -4.72
N ASN A 28 -10.22 6.58 -4.03
CA ASN A 28 -9.55 7.86 -4.21
C ASN A 28 -8.28 7.66 -5.06
N PRO A 29 -8.27 8.13 -6.32
CA PRO A 29 -7.16 7.89 -7.24
C PRO A 29 -5.86 8.54 -6.78
N HIS A 30 -5.92 9.63 -6.01
CA HIS A 30 -4.71 10.27 -5.47
C HIS A 30 -4.05 9.42 -4.39
N VAL A 31 -4.85 8.77 -3.54
CA VAL A 31 -4.35 7.88 -2.49
C VAL A 31 -3.81 6.60 -3.11
N ALA A 32 -4.55 6.00 -4.06
CA ALA A 32 -4.09 4.83 -4.80
C ALA A 32 -2.74 5.10 -5.49
N ARG A 33 -2.60 6.25 -6.16
CA ARG A 33 -1.35 6.68 -6.78
C ARG A 33 -0.19 6.79 -5.77
N ALA A 34 -0.42 7.40 -4.61
CA ALA A 34 0.60 7.56 -3.58
C ALA A 34 1.06 6.20 -3.02
N LEU A 35 0.11 5.29 -2.75
CA LEU A 35 0.40 3.92 -2.33
C LEU A 35 1.19 3.16 -3.40
N SER A 36 0.78 3.26 -4.68
CA SER A 36 1.53 2.63 -5.77
C SER A 36 2.95 3.17 -5.92
N ALA A 37 3.17 4.47 -5.73
CA ALA A 37 4.51 5.05 -5.76
C ALA A 37 5.38 4.53 -4.61
N LEU A 38 4.82 4.35 -3.40
CA LEU A 38 5.54 3.74 -2.28
C LEU A 38 5.89 2.26 -2.56
N VAL A 39 4.95 1.51 -3.14
CA VAL A 39 5.17 0.11 -3.54
C VAL A 39 6.25 0.01 -4.61
N GLN A 40 6.17 0.81 -5.68
CA GLN A 40 7.20 0.86 -6.72
C GLN A 40 8.57 1.14 -6.11
N LEU A 41 8.65 2.14 -5.23
CA LEU A 41 9.89 2.50 -4.57
C LEU A 41 10.46 1.35 -3.73
N ARG A 42 9.61 0.65 -2.98
CA ARG A 42 10.00 -0.54 -2.21
C ARG A 42 10.53 -1.64 -3.11
N VAL A 43 9.86 -1.93 -4.23
CA VAL A 43 10.28 -2.94 -5.21
C VAL A 43 11.62 -2.58 -5.85
N SER A 44 11.84 -1.31 -6.20
CA SER A 44 13.12 -0.83 -6.73
C SER A 44 14.25 -0.92 -5.69
N ASP A 45 13.96 -0.61 -4.43
CA ASP A 45 14.93 -0.72 -3.33
C ASP A 45 15.27 -2.19 -3.03
N GLN A 46 14.29 -3.08 -3.06
CA GLN A 46 14.47 -4.54 -2.99
C GLN A 46 15.45 -5.05 -4.05
N ALA A 47 15.22 -4.66 -5.31
CA ALA A 47 16.10 -5.03 -6.42
C ALA A 47 17.52 -4.48 -6.26
N SER A 48 17.65 -3.27 -5.70
CA SER A 48 18.95 -2.59 -5.53
C SER A 48 19.79 -3.16 -4.39
N PHE A 49 19.15 -3.60 -3.30
CA PHE A 49 19.83 -4.04 -2.08
C PHE A 49 19.71 -5.55 -1.82
N GLY A 50 19.06 -6.31 -2.71
CA GLY A 50 19.06 -7.77 -2.71
C GLY A 50 18.21 -8.42 -1.61
N TYR A 51 17.11 -7.77 -1.22
CA TYR A 51 16.16 -8.32 -0.24
C TYR A 51 14.77 -8.45 -0.88
N ASN A 52 13.91 -9.32 -0.34
CA ASN A 52 12.64 -9.71 -0.99
C ASN A 52 11.48 -9.94 -0.01
N GLU A 53 11.55 -9.38 1.19
CA GLU A 53 10.50 -9.53 2.19
C GLU A 53 9.14 -9.03 1.68
N ASP A 54 8.07 -9.70 2.12
CA ASP A 54 6.72 -9.45 1.63
C ASP A 54 6.26 -8.01 1.84
N ILE A 55 5.48 -7.54 0.85
CA ILE A 55 4.71 -6.30 0.91
C ILE A 55 3.24 -6.69 1.00
N ARG A 56 2.58 -6.31 2.09
CA ARG A 56 1.16 -6.63 2.32
C ARG A 56 0.37 -5.35 2.55
N ILE A 57 -0.81 -5.30 1.96
CA ILE A 57 -1.76 -4.20 2.17
C ILE A 57 -2.74 -4.65 3.25
N VAL A 58 -2.81 -3.90 4.34
CA VAL A 58 -3.75 -4.17 5.42
C VAL A 58 -5.11 -3.57 5.05
N THR A 59 -6.16 -4.36 5.18
CA THR A 59 -7.55 -3.94 4.96
C THR A 59 -8.42 -4.43 6.12
N TRP A 60 -9.62 -3.88 6.26
CA TRP A 60 -10.59 -4.26 7.27
C TRP A 60 -12.01 -4.05 6.73
N ASP A 61 -13.02 -4.20 7.59
CA ASP A 61 -14.41 -3.95 7.22
C ASP A 61 -14.59 -2.57 6.56
N LYS A 62 -15.01 -2.58 5.30
CA LYS A 62 -15.16 -1.38 4.45
C LYS A 62 -16.17 -0.36 4.98
N ARG A 63 -17.00 -0.73 5.95
CA ARG A 63 -17.93 0.18 6.63
C ARG A 63 -17.22 1.13 7.60
N ILE A 64 -15.97 0.84 7.97
CA ILE A 64 -15.18 1.61 8.91
C ILE A 64 -14.13 2.40 8.14
N LYS A 65 -14.12 3.73 8.27
CA LYS A 65 -13.28 4.59 7.42
C LYS A 65 -11.78 4.45 7.74
N GLY A 66 -11.42 4.63 9.02
CA GLY A 66 -10.04 4.66 9.48
C GLY A 66 -9.57 3.37 10.12
N LEU A 67 -8.25 3.15 10.10
CA LEU A 67 -7.62 2.02 10.80
C LEU A 67 -7.83 2.14 12.32
N ASP A 68 -7.76 3.35 12.86
CA ASP A 68 -7.96 3.64 14.27
C ASP A 68 -9.35 3.22 14.74
N ASP A 69 -10.40 3.57 13.98
CA ASP A 69 -11.75 3.10 14.23
C ASP A 69 -11.85 1.56 14.16
N ALA A 70 -11.15 0.93 13.21
CA ALA A 70 -11.16 -0.53 13.05
C ALA A 70 -10.53 -1.23 14.26
N LEU A 71 -9.43 -0.68 14.78
CA LEU A 71 -8.75 -1.17 15.98
C LEU A 71 -9.60 -0.95 17.24
N LEU A 72 -10.25 0.21 17.38
CA LEU A 72 -11.13 0.52 18.51
C LEU A 72 -12.36 -0.38 18.56
N THR A 73 -12.92 -0.70 17.39
CA THR A 73 -14.07 -1.61 17.25
C THR A 73 -13.69 -3.09 17.25
N ARG A 74 -12.39 -3.41 17.33
CA ARG A 74 -11.83 -4.78 17.34
C ARG A 74 -12.24 -5.60 16.11
N VAL A 75 -12.42 -4.93 14.97
CA VAL A 75 -12.66 -5.62 13.70
C VAL A 75 -11.37 -6.34 13.27
N PRO A 76 -11.47 -7.57 12.74
CA PRO A 76 -10.30 -8.29 12.25
C PRO A 76 -9.65 -7.53 11.10
N LEU A 77 -8.33 -7.45 11.15
CA LEU A 77 -7.51 -6.98 10.03
C LEU A 77 -7.26 -8.15 9.07
N GLU A 78 -7.40 -7.86 7.79
CA GLU A 78 -7.08 -8.76 6.68
C GLU A 78 -5.84 -8.24 5.96
N TYR A 79 -5.09 -9.14 5.35
CA TYR A 79 -3.84 -8.83 4.66
C TYR A 79 -3.96 -9.26 3.21
N LEU A 80 -3.82 -8.31 2.31
CA LEU A 80 -3.85 -8.53 0.87
C LEU A 80 -2.43 -8.54 0.33
N THR A 81 -2.16 -9.45 -0.60
CA THR A 81 -1.04 -9.30 -1.51
C THR A 81 -1.26 -8.09 -2.43
N LEU A 82 -0.19 -7.56 -3.03
CA LEU A 82 -0.32 -6.48 -4.03
C LEU A 82 -1.25 -6.86 -5.19
N ALA A 83 -1.19 -8.12 -5.64
CA ALA A 83 -2.05 -8.63 -6.71
C ALA A 83 -3.53 -8.68 -6.30
N GLU A 84 -3.84 -9.01 -5.05
CA GLU A 84 -5.21 -8.97 -4.54
C GLU A 84 -5.69 -7.53 -4.36
N TRP A 85 -4.84 -6.66 -3.81
CA TRP A 85 -5.17 -5.25 -3.65
C TRP A 85 -5.56 -4.59 -4.98
N LEU A 86 -4.81 -4.82 -6.06
CA LEU A 86 -5.13 -4.31 -7.40
C LEU A 86 -6.51 -4.74 -7.91
N LYS A 87 -6.99 -5.94 -7.55
CA LYS A 87 -8.33 -6.43 -7.94
C LYS A 87 -9.46 -5.69 -7.24
N TYR A 88 -9.20 -5.07 -6.09
CA TYR A 88 -10.21 -4.36 -5.30
C TYR A 88 -10.27 -2.86 -5.60
N LEU A 89 -9.34 -2.32 -6.40
CA LEU A 89 -9.33 -0.92 -6.78
C LEU A 89 -10.48 -0.58 -7.73
N ALA A 90 -11.08 0.59 -7.55
CA ALA A 90 -11.96 1.17 -8.56
C ALA A 90 -11.18 1.38 -9.89
N PRO A 91 -11.85 1.37 -11.06
CA PRO A 91 -11.16 1.43 -12.35
C PRO A 91 -10.16 2.59 -12.50
N GLU A 92 -10.54 3.78 -12.04
CA GLU A 92 -9.72 4.99 -12.05
C GLU A 92 -8.53 4.93 -11.07
N CYS A 93 -8.68 4.23 -9.94
CA CYS A 93 -7.57 3.94 -9.03
C CYS A 93 -6.61 2.91 -9.61
N LEU A 94 -7.15 1.88 -10.27
CA LEU A 94 -6.36 0.84 -10.94
C LEU A 94 -5.52 1.42 -12.08
N GLU A 95 -6.07 2.35 -12.87
CA GLU A 95 -5.34 3.06 -13.92
C GLU A 95 -4.15 3.83 -13.33
N GLN A 96 -4.36 4.62 -12.28
CA GLN A 96 -3.28 5.34 -11.60
C GLN A 96 -2.24 4.38 -11.02
N ALA A 97 -2.69 3.27 -10.42
CA ALA A 97 -1.79 2.28 -9.85
C ALA A 97 -0.92 1.63 -10.92
N ASN A 98 -1.51 1.22 -12.04
CA ASN A 98 -0.78 0.65 -13.17
C ASN A 98 0.20 1.64 -13.79
N HIS A 99 -0.15 2.92 -13.89
CA HIS A 99 0.77 3.95 -14.37
C HIS A 99 2.02 4.11 -13.49
N GLN A 100 1.88 3.95 -12.16
CA GLN A 100 3.02 4.02 -11.25
C GLN A 100 3.79 2.70 -11.19
N LEU A 101 3.13 1.55 -11.30
CA LEU A 101 3.78 0.24 -11.19
C LEU A 101 4.44 -0.25 -12.48
N SER A 102 4.09 0.34 -13.63
CA SER A 102 4.74 0.00 -14.90
C SER A 102 6.18 0.51 -14.92
N PRO A 103 7.17 -0.33 -15.29
CA PRO A 103 8.54 0.14 -15.48
C PRO A 103 8.57 1.14 -16.65
N ALA A 104 9.26 2.27 -16.42
CA ALA A 104 9.55 3.24 -17.47
C ALA A 104 10.51 2.67 -18.53
#